data_AF-A0A7H9BQW8-F1
#
_entry.id   AF-A0A7H9BQW8-F1
#
_cell.length_a   1.000
_cell.length_b   1.000
_cell.length_c   1.000
_cell.angle_alpha   90.00
_cell.angle_beta   90.00
_cell.angle_gamma   90.00
#
_symmetry.space_group_name_H-M   'P 1'
#
loop_
_entity.id
_entity.type
_entity.pdbx_description
1 polymer ?
#
loop_
_entity_poly.entity_id
_entity_poly.type
_entity_poly.pdbx_seq_one_letter_code
_entity_poly.pdbx_strand_id
1 'polypeptide(L)'
;MGHCYHHALSSARKWGGTAEDYLPLHQWFDESKEITADFRHRALRHHAQGIFELERVFGPTITVSTGRVVPVRLIGEQHVLEDLGFIPSFADWVRSIRPQPWMGRAQPIHKLVDPFAAAADSEPDASCPPHPGSGPAAA
;
A
#
# COMPACT_ATOMS: atom_id res chain seq x y z
N MET A 1 -17.78 7.59 -8.27
CA MET A 1 -17.31 6.21 -8.06
C MET A 1 -18.45 5.28 -8.35
N GLY A 2 -18.25 4.20 -9.12
CA GLY A 2 -19.24 3.13 -9.18
C GLY A 2 -19.41 2.51 -7.80
N HIS A 3 -20.62 2.02 -7.49
CA HIS A 3 -20.82 1.17 -6.31
C HIS A 3 -20.30 -0.23 -6.61
N CYS A 4 -19.76 -0.95 -5.61
CA CYS A 4 -19.19 -2.31 -5.78
C CYS A 4 -20.17 -3.27 -6.48
N TYR A 5 -21.46 -3.10 -6.23
CA TYR A 5 -22.53 -3.86 -6.88
C TYR A 5 -22.50 -3.77 -8.41
N HIS A 6 -22.17 -2.61 -9.00
CA HIS A 6 -22.09 -2.48 -10.46
C HIS A 6 -20.88 -3.22 -11.04
N HIS A 7 -19.75 -3.24 -10.33
CA HIS A 7 -18.62 -4.09 -10.71
C HIS A 7 -18.99 -5.57 -10.61
N ALA A 8 -19.71 -5.96 -9.56
CA ALA A 8 -20.19 -7.32 -9.39
C ALA A 8 -21.14 -7.76 -10.52
N LEU A 9 -22.04 -6.88 -10.96
CA LEU A 9 -22.86 -7.10 -12.15
C LEU A 9 -22.02 -7.22 -13.43
N SER A 10 -20.97 -6.41 -13.57
CA SER A 10 -20.04 -6.49 -14.71
C SER A 10 -19.28 -7.83 -14.73
N SER A 11 -18.82 -8.29 -13.57
CA SER A 11 -18.17 -9.59 -13.39
C SER A 11 -19.14 -10.74 -13.69
N ALA A 12 -20.37 -10.69 -13.19
CA ALA A 12 -21.41 -11.68 -13.49
C ALA A 12 -21.71 -11.75 -14.99
N ARG A 13 -21.78 -10.61 -15.67
CA ARG A 13 -21.95 -10.56 -17.13
C ARG A 13 -20.77 -11.19 -17.87
N LYS A 14 -19.53 -11.00 -17.39
CA LYS A 14 -18.32 -11.48 -18.06
C LYS A 14 -18.05 -12.98 -17.80
N TRP A 15 -18.29 -13.43 -16.57
CA TRP A 15 -17.87 -14.74 -16.10
C TRP A 15 -19.03 -15.69 -15.82
N GLY A 16 -20.28 -15.21 -15.77
CA GLY A 16 -21.46 -15.98 -15.37
C GLY A 16 -21.75 -15.87 -13.87
N GLY A 17 -22.71 -16.62 -13.35
CA GLY A 17 -23.11 -16.52 -11.94
C GLY A 17 -23.99 -15.30 -11.64
N THR A 18 -24.04 -14.88 -10.38
CA THR A 18 -24.81 -13.72 -9.93
C THR A 18 -23.89 -12.64 -9.33
N ALA A 19 -24.41 -11.44 -9.08
CA ALA A 19 -23.60 -10.37 -8.49
C ALA A 19 -23.07 -10.76 -7.10
N GLU A 20 -23.82 -11.55 -6.34
CA GLU A 20 -23.47 -12.00 -4.99
C GLU A 20 -22.18 -12.84 -4.98
N ASP A 21 -21.91 -13.59 -6.05
CA ASP A 21 -20.68 -14.38 -6.21
C ASP A 21 -19.41 -13.49 -6.22
N TYR A 22 -19.53 -12.24 -6.67
CA TYR A 22 -18.39 -11.31 -6.89
C TYR A 22 -18.37 -10.13 -5.94
N LEU A 23 -19.51 -9.80 -5.31
CA LEU A 23 -19.65 -8.62 -4.47
C LEU A 23 -18.60 -8.53 -3.36
N PRO A 24 -18.26 -9.61 -2.62
CA PRO A 24 -17.23 -9.56 -1.59
C PRO A 24 -15.85 -9.14 -2.11
N LEU A 25 -15.48 -9.60 -3.32
CA LEU A 25 -14.18 -9.27 -3.93
C LEU A 25 -14.11 -7.78 -4.30
N HIS A 26 -15.20 -7.22 -4.81
CA HIS A 26 -15.26 -5.79 -5.15
C HIS A 26 -15.39 -4.89 -3.92
N GLN A 27 -16.11 -5.34 -2.89
CA GLN A 27 -16.15 -4.64 -1.60
C GLN A 27 -14.77 -4.57 -0.97
N TRP A 28 -13.98 -5.65 -1.05
CA TRP A 28 -12.62 -5.66 -0.52
C TRP A 28 -11.72 -4.57 -1.13
N PHE A 29 -11.83 -4.27 -2.44
CA PHE A 29 -11.07 -3.13 -2.99
C PHE A 29 -11.51 -1.79 -2.39
N ASP A 30 -12.83 -1.62 -2.25
CA ASP A 30 -13.49 -0.38 -1.84
C ASP A 30 -13.54 -0.15 -0.32
N GLU A 31 -13.30 -1.17 0.53
CA GLU A 31 -13.21 -1.05 2.00
C GLU A 31 -12.26 0.06 2.44
N SER A 32 -11.23 0.33 1.62
CA SER A 32 -10.31 1.45 1.83
C SER A 32 -10.99 2.84 1.91
N LYS A 33 -12.24 2.97 1.45
CA LYS A 33 -13.10 4.16 1.61
C LYS A 33 -13.39 4.49 3.08
N GLU A 34 -13.30 3.51 3.99
CA GLU A 34 -13.43 3.74 5.44
C GLU A 34 -12.32 4.67 5.97
N ILE A 35 -11.16 4.69 5.31
CA ILE A 35 -10.02 5.55 5.66
C ILE A 35 -10.12 6.89 4.94
N THR A 36 -10.48 6.89 3.65
CA THR A 36 -10.56 8.11 2.83
C THR A 36 -11.65 7.97 1.76
N ALA A 37 -12.74 8.71 1.91
CA ALA A 37 -13.92 8.60 1.03
C ALA A 37 -13.79 9.27 -0.36
N ASP A 38 -12.57 9.54 -0.83
CA ASP A 38 -12.29 10.08 -2.17
C ASP A 38 -11.37 9.16 -2.98
N PHE A 39 -10.98 9.56 -4.19
CA PHE A 39 -10.19 8.73 -5.10
C PHE A 39 -8.86 8.25 -4.51
N ARG A 40 -8.32 8.91 -3.49
CA ARG A 40 -7.02 8.57 -2.91
C ARG A 40 -7.01 7.23 -2.19
N HIS A 41 -8.16 6.69 -1.76
CA HIS A 41 -8.20 5.33 -1.20
C HIS A 41 -7.67 4.29 -2.19
N ARG A 42 -7.79 4.57 -3.50
CA ARG A 42 -7.35 3.67 -4.55
C ARG A 42 -5.86 3.36 -4.46
N ALA A 43 -5.07 4.26 -3.88
CA ALA A 43 -3.65 4.04 -3.61
C ALA A 43 -3.36 2.84 -2.70
N LEU A 44 -4.32 2.40 -1.87
CA LEU A 44 -4.13 1.28 -0.95
C LEU A 44 -4.28 -0.10 -1.60
N ARG A 45 -5.22 -0.25 -2.54
CA ARG A 45 -5.59 -1.58 -3.10
C ARG A 45 -5.76 -1.61 -4.62
N HIS A 46 -5.96 -0.49 -5.30
CA HIS A 46 -6.22 -0.47 -6.75
C HIS A 46 -4.92 -0.35 -7.55
N HIS A 47 -4.03 -1.33 -7.39
CA HIS A 47 -2.76 -1.44 -8.11
C HIS A 47 -2.32 -2.91 -8.19
N ALA A 48 -1.25 -3.20 -8.94
CA ALA A 48 -0.77 -4.56 -9.21
C ALA A 48 -0.64 -5.43 -7.94
N GLN A 49 0.05 -4.97 -6.89
CA GLN A 49 0.15 -5.72 -5.63
C GLN A 49 -1.21 -5.92 -4.96
N GLY A 50 -2.12 -4.94 -4.98
CA GLY A 50 -3.45 -5.11 -4.41
C GLY A 50 -4.26 -6.24 -5.07
N ILE A 51 -4.08 -6.47 -6.38
CA ILE A 51 -4.66 -7.63 -7.08
C ILE A 51 -4.07 -8.96 -6.55
N PHE A 52 -2.78 -8.99 -6.21
CA PHE A 52 -2.17 -10.16 -5.57
C PHE A 52 -2.65 -10.34 -4.13
N GLU A 53 -2.85 -9.25 -3.38
CA GLU A 53 -3.43 -9.34 -2.03
C GLU A 53 -4.87 -9.87 -2.08
N LEU A 54 -5.68 -9.47 -3.07
CA LEU A 54 -7.01 -10.04 -3.28
C LEU A 54 -6.95 -11.57 -3.41
N GLU A 55 -6.03 -12.09 -4.21
CA GLU A 55 -5.84 -13.54 -4.34
C GLU A 55 -5.41 -14.21 -3.04
N ARG A 56 -4.54 -13.57 -2.25
CA ARG A 56 -4.15 -14.12 -0.94
C ARG A 56 -5.33 -14.20 0.03
N VAL A 57 -6.29 -13.28 -0.08
CA VAL A 57 -7.49 -13.23 0.78
C VAL A 57 -8.56 -14.22 0.32
N PHE A 58 -8.86 -14.28 -0.98
CA PHE A 58 -9.98 -15.08 -1.51
C PHE A 58 -9.56 -16.43 -2.12
N GLY A 59 -8.25 -16.69 -2.20
CA GLY A 59 -7.67 -17.84 -2.88
C GLY A 59 -7.40 -17.59 -4.37
N PRO A 60 -6.75 -18.55 -5.06
CA PRO A 60 -6.39 -18.42 -6.48
C PRO A 60 -7.61 -18.33 -7.42
N THR A 61 -8.71 -18.95 -7.03
CA THR A 61 -9.94 -19.04 -7.82
C THR A 61 -11.16 -19.06 -6.92
N ILE A 62 -12.28 -18.57 -7.42
CA ILE A 62 -13.61 -18.81 -6.83
C ILE A 62 -14.41 -19.77 -7.72
N THR A 63 -15.30 -20.55 -7.11
CA THR A 63 -16.34 -21.28 -7.85
C THR A 63 -17.64 -20.51 -7.69
N VAL A 64 -18.18 -20.01 -8.80
CA VAL A 64 -19.40 -19.19 -8.79
C VAL A 64 -20.64 -20.08 -8.87
N SER A 65 -21.82 -19.53 -8.63
CA SER A 65 -23.10 -20.26 -8.55
C SER A 65 -23.44 -21.16 -9.75
N THR A 66 -22.85 -20.92 -10.93
CA THR A 66 -22.97 -21.78 -12.11
C THR A 66 -22.06 -23.01 -12.10
N GLY A 67 -21.22 -23.18 -11.07
CA GLY A 67 -20.17 -24.20 -11.00
C GLY A 67 -18.90 -23.83 -11.76
N ARG A 68 -18.83 -22.66 -12.42
CA ARG A 68 -17.64 -22.21 -13.13
C ARG A 68 -16.55 -21.80 -12.14
N VAL A 69 -15.32 -22.25 -12.39
CA VAL A 69 -14.12 -21.77 -11.69
C VAL A 69 -13.58 -20.52 -12.39
N VAL A 70 -13.40 -19.43 -11.63
CA VAL A 70 -12.93 -18.13 -12.13
C VAL A 70 -11.69 -17.70 -11.35
N PRO A 71 -10.57 -17.36 -12.02
CA PRO A 71 -9.38 -16.85 -11.34
C PRO A 71 -9.62 -15.50 -10.66
N VAL A 72 -9.23 -15.40 -9.38
CA VAL A 72 -9.48 -14.20 -8.56
C VAL A 72 -8.72 -12.99 -9.11
N ARG A 73 -7.48 -13.19 -9.58
CA ARG A 73 -6.68 -12.08 -10.16
C ARG A 73 -7.34 -11.46 -11.38
N LEU A 74 -8.01 -12.25 -12.24
CA LEU A 74 -8.70 -11.70 -13.42
C LEU A 74 -9.92 -10.84 -13.05
N ILE A 75 -10.57 -11.15 -11.92
CA ILE A 75 -11.65 -10.32 -11.36
C ILE A 75 -11.06 -9.03 -10.79
N GLY A 76 -9.91 -9.12 -10.09
CA GLY A 76 -9.18 -7.95 -9.59
C GLY A 76 -8.67 -7.02 -10.70
N GLU A 77 -8.07 -7.58 -11.74
CA GLU A 77 -7.66 -6.83 -12.95
C GLU A 77 -8.85 -6.12 -13.58
N GLN A 78 -9.98 -6.82 -13.75
CA GLN A 78 -11.20 -6.22 -14.26
C GLN A 78 -11.66 -5.03 -13.40
N HIS A 79 -11.73 -5.20 -12.09
CA HIS A 79 -12.15 -4.13 -11.17
C HIS A 79 -11.28 -2.89 -11.32
N VAL A 80 -9.96 -3.06 -11.26
CA VAL A 80 -9.00 -1.94 -11.37
C VAL A 80 -9.07 -1.26 -12.75
N LEU A 81 -9.22 -2.04 -13.83
CA LEU A 81 -9.37 -1.51 -15.18
C LEU A 81 -10.66 -0.71 -15.36
N GLU A 82 -11.78 -1.18 -14.82
CA GLU A 82 -13.06 -0.47 -14.87
C GLU A 82 -13.00 0.88 -14.12
N ASP A 83 -12.18 0.94 -13.06
CA ASP A 83 -12.05 2.12 -12.23
C ASP A 83 -11.02 3.14 -12.72
N LEU A 84 -9.90 2.68 -13.28
CA LEU A 84 -8.75 3.53 -13.62
C LEU A 84 -8.37 3.52 -15.11
N GLY A 85 -8.92 2.60 -15.91
CA GLY A 85 -8.58 2.42 -17.33
C GLY A 85 -7.23 1.74 -17.59
N PHE A 86 -6.39 1.56 -16.56
CA PHE A 86 -5.13 0.81 -16.58
C PHE A 86 -4.84 0.27 -15.17
N ILE A 87 -3.88 -0.65 -15.04
CA ILE A 87 -3.45 -1.17 -13.74
C ILE A 87 -2.17 -0.42 -13.32
N PRO A 88 -2.24 0.47 -12.32
CA PRO A 88 -1.04 1.12 -11.81
C PRO A 88 -0.20 0.18 -10.96
N SER A 89 1.05 0.56 -10.75
CA SER A 89 1.90 0.05 -9.67
C SER A 89 1.77 0.93 -8.42
N PHE A 90 2.24 0.45 -7.26
CA PHE A 90 2.32 1.32 -6.08
C PHE A 90 3.28 2.51 -6.29
N ALA A 91 4.30 2.35 -7.15
CA ALA A 91 5.21 3.43 -7.53
C ALA A 91 4.48 4.62 -8.18
N ASP A 92 3.36 4.37 -8.86
CA ASP A 92 2.55 5.41 -9.50
C ASP A 92 1.86 6.32 -8.48
N TRP A 93 1.52 5.76 -7.32
CA TRP A 93 0.92 6.50 -6.21
C TRP A 93 1.98 7.22 -5.39
N VAL A 94 3.02 6.52 -4.94
CA VAL A 94 3.99 7.11 -3.98
C VAL A 94 4.85 8.21 -4.57
N ARG A 95 5.07 8.23 -5.90
CA ARG A 95 5.77 9.35 -6.56
C ARG A 95 5.07 10.70 -6.36
N SER A 96 3.79 10.70 -5.98
CA SER A 96 2.99 11.90 -5.74
C SER A 96 3.03 12.37 -4.27
N ILE A 97 3.65 11.60 -3.37
CA ILE A 97 3.76 11.97 -1.94
C ILE A 97 4.74 13.15 -1.81
N ARG A 98 4.31 14.20 -1.12
CA ARG A 98 5.18 15.32 -0.72
C ARG A 98 5.77 15.03 0.66
N PRO A 99 7.09 14.82 0.78
CA PRO A 99 7.71 14.48 2.07
C PRO A 99 7.37 15.51 3.14
N GLN A 100 7.04 15.02 4.34
CA GLN A 100 6.85 15.83 5.55
C GLN A 100 7.90 15.44 6.59
N PRO A 101 8.29 16.35 7.51
CA PRO A 101 9.37 16.09 8.47
C PRO A 101 9.22 14.81 9.30
N TRP A 102 7.99 14.36 9.54
CA TRP A 102 7.71 13.15 10.30
C TRP A 102 7.92 11.85 9.50
N MET A 103 7.86 11.88 8.17
CA MET A 103 7.89 10.69 7.31
C MET A 103 9.27 10.01 7.26
N GLY A 104 10.35 10.78 7.45
CA GLY A 104 11.73 10.27 7.49
C GLY A 104 12.32 10.18 8.89
N ARG A 105 11.55 10.53 9.93
CA ARG A 105 12.05 10.53 11.31
C ARG A 105 12.12 9.10 11.83
N ALA A 106 13.32 8.53 11.85
CA ALA A 106 13.60 7.22 12.43
C ALA A 106 14.59 7.35 13.60
N GLN A 107 14.34 6.61 14.68
CA GLN A 107 15.31 6.46 15.79
C GLN A 107 16.31 5.36 15.45
N PRO A 108 17.60 5.48 15.82
CA PRO A 108 18.59 4.42 15.61
C PRO A 108 18.40 3.32 16.68
N ILE A 109 17.25 2.63 16.65
CA ILE A 109 16.84 1.65 17.66
C ILE A 109 17.90 0.55 17.83
N HIS A 110 18.58 0.15 16.74
CA HIS A 110 19.66 -0.83 16.80
C HIS A 110 20.75 -0.46 17.80
N LYS A 111 21.13 0.82 17.94
CA LYS A 111 22.12 1.27 18.95
C LYS A 111 21.65 1.10 20.38
N LEU A 112 20.33 1.06 20.60
CA LEU A 112 19.72 1.01 21.92
C LEU A 112 19.40 -0.41 22.37
N VAL A 113 19.09 -1.32 21.43
CA VAL A 113 18.53 -2.63 21.75
C VAL A 113 19.30 -3.82 21.18
N ASP A 114 20.22 -3.62 20.23
CA ASP A 114 21.00 -4.71 19.66
C ASP A 114 22.14 -5.07 20.63
N PRO A 115 22.10 -6.24 21.30
CA PRO A 115 23.15 -6.64 22.24
C PRO A 115 24.49 -6.92 21.55
N PHE A 116 24.51 -6.98 20.21
CA PHE A 116 25.70 -7.16 19.39
C PHE A 116 26.15 -5.88 18.69
N ALA A 117 25.44 -4.75 18.86
CA ALA A 117 25.96 -3.47 18.45
C ALA A 117 27.18 -3.16 19.32
N ALA A 118 28.37 -3.19 18.72
CA ALA A 118 29.60 -2.86 19.42
C ALA A 118 29.41 -1.53 20.16
N ALA A 119 29.76 -1.50 21.45
CA ALA A 119 29.81 -0.29 22.26
C ALA A 119 30.97 0.60 21.77
N ALA A 120 30.86 1.09 20.53
CA ALA A 120 31.67 2.18 20.03
C ALA A 120 31.15 3.43 20.74
N ASP A 121 31.84 3.80 21.81
CA ASP A 121 31.96 5.16 22.40
C ASP A 121 32.17 5.02 23.92
N SER A 122 33.31 4.46 24.32
CA SER A 122 33.82 4.62 25.69
C SER A 122 35.34 4.82 25.70
N GLU A 123 35.82 5.86 25.02
CA GLU A 123 37.01 6.57 25.49
C GLU A 123 36.81 8.08 25.35
N PRO A 124 36.99 8.89 26.41
CA PRO A 124 37.16 10.32 26.26
C PRO A 124 38.56 10.58 25.71
N ASP A 125 38.63 11.07 24.47
CA ASP A 125 39.89 11.57 23.91
C ASP A 125 40.36 12.78 24.73
N ALA A 126 41.29 12.53 25.65
CA ALA A 126 41.91 13.52 26.51
C ALA A 126 43.08 14.26 25.83
N SER A 127 43.16 14.29 24.49
CA SER A 127 44.34 14.80 23.79
C SER A 127 44.14 16.00 22.85
N CYS A 128 42.97 16.66 22.84
CA CYS A 128 42.77 17.86 22.01
C CYS A 128 42.73 19.15 22.84
N PRO A 129 43.73 20.06 22.72
CA PRO A 129 43.68 21.36 23.38
C PRO A 129 42.62 22.28 22.73
N PRO A 130 42.01 23.20 23.50
CA PRO A 130 40.97 24.08 22.96
C PRO A 130 41.57 25.07 21.95
N HIS A 131 41.08 25.05 20.72
CA HIS A 131 41.29 26.13 19.78
C HIS A 131 40.56 27.40 20.27
N PRO A 132 41.21 28.57 20.28
CA PRO A 132 40.57 29.82 20.67
C PRO A 132 39.56 30.24 19.59
N GLY A 133 38.38 30.65 20.06
CA GLY A 133 37.22 30.91 19.21
C GLY A 133 37.34 32.07 18.24
N SER A 134 36.45 32.05 17.26
CA SER A 134 36.04 33.19 16.47
C SER A 134 34.51 33.26 16.49
N GLY A 135 34.00 34.40 16.95
CA GLY A 135 32.58 34.70 17.13
C GLY A 135 31.78 34.83 15.83
N PRO A 136 30.50 35.23 15.94
CA PRO A 136 29.51 35.03 14.89
C PRO A 136 29.59 36.12 13.81
N ALA A 137 29.34 35.72 12.56
CA ALA A 137 28.93 36.64 11.50
C ALA A 137 27.49 36.32 11.10
N ALA A 138 26.60 37.25 11.42
CA ALA A 138 25.22 37.30 10.96
C ALA A 138 25.15 37.84 9.52
N ALA A 139 24.21 37.31 8.72
CA ALA A 139 23.28 38.03 7.85
C ALA A 139 22.37 37.01 7.14
#